data_AF-A0A3P3RH03-F1
#
_entry.id   AF-A0A3P3RH03-F1
#
_cell.length_a   1.000
_cell.length_b   1.000
_cell.length_c   1.000
_cell.angle_alpha   90.00
_cell.angle_beta   90.00
_cell.angle_gamma   90.00
#
_symmetry.space_group_name_H-M   'P 1'
#
loop_
_entity.id
_entity.type
_entity.pdbx_description
1 polymer ?
#
loop_
_entity_poly.entity_id
_entity_poly.type
_entity_poly.pdbx_seq_one_letter_code
_entity_poly.pdbx_strand_id
1 'polypeptide(L)'
;MPFTLYHLGPALLIGLPLRRWIDLLTLCTASVVLDIWPLLAGLGVLPGPYHRVEHTYLGGAVVAGMLTVGMVLGAHQFPTQFDRWRSDTGGLTGLVVPGLIGTLLHVTLDSVTHPTMDPFTPIAGNPFSHLFTLMELTIVCATLLFICLAWLVLLHTARRRSSEESSGLFAIGPLHMLSISSRHRLAGVSIAGLGIIMLLLVSRTDIFIAKVIWGASGGIILFNGLYLNGVRFR
;
A
#
# COMPACT_ATOMS: atom_id res chain seq x y z
N MET A 1 -8.44 -15.80 -0.20
CA MET A 1 -8.40 -14.46 -0.82
C MET A 1 -7.01 -13.92 -0.60
N PRO A 2 -6.25 -13.55 -1.63
CA PRO A 2 -4.97 -12.91 -1.37
C PRO A 2 -5.30 -11.59 -0.66
N PHE A 3 -4.86 -11.44 0.58
CA PHE A 3 -4.99 -10.19 1.33
C PHE A 3 -4.03 -9.20 0.69
N THR A 4 -4.50 -8.30 -0.17
CA THR A 4 -3.56 -7.61 -1.06
C THR A 4 -3.26 -6.21 -0.56
N LEU A 5 -2.22 -6.13 0.28
CA LEU A 5 -1.35 -4.95 0.36
C LEU A 5 -0.87 -4.48 -1.02
N TYR A 6 -0.98 -5.31 -2.06
CA TYR A 6 -0.74 -4.90 -3.43
C TYR A 6 -1.67 -3.77 -3.89
N HIS A 7 -2.87 -3.59 -3.32
CA HIS A 7 -3.71 -2.42 -3.59
C HIS A 7 -3.04 -1.09 -3.20
N LEU A 8 -2.03 -1.12 -2.33
CA LEU A 8 -1.17 0.03 -2.07
C LEU A 8 -0.38 0.47 -3.31
N GLY A 9 -0.15 -0.40 -4.28
CA GLY A 9 0.56 -0.05 -5.51
C GLY A 9 -0.16 1.04 -6.31
N PRO A 10 -1.40 0.78 -6.79
CA PRO A 10 -2.24 1.79 -7.42
C PRO A 10 -2.47 3.03 -6.54
N ALA A 11 -2.66 2.85 -5.23
CA ALA A 11 -2.84 3.97 -4.31
C ALA A 11 -1.60 4.88 -4.25
N LEU A 12 -0.41 4.30 -4.07
CA LEU A 12 0.85 5.05 -4.05
C LEU A 12 1.17 5.67 -5.42
N LEU A 13 0.78 5.03 -6.52
CA LEU A 13 0.97 5.60 -7.85
C LEU A 13 0.24 6.95 -7.98
N ILE A 14 -0.96 7.06 -7.40
CA ILE A 14 -1.71 8.32 -7.32
C ILE A 14 -1.12 9.24 -6.25
N GLY A 15 -0.79 8.67 -5.09
CA GLY A 15 -0.41 9.47 -3.92
C GLY A 15 0.97 10.11 -4.01
N LEU A 16 1.97 9.43 -4.57
CA LEU A 16 3.34 9.95 -4.61
C LEU A 16 3.50 11.23 -5.43
N PRO A 17 2.91 11.36 -6.64
CA PRO A 17 2.84 12.64 -7.34
C PRO A 17 2.12 13.71 -6.51
N LEU A 18 1.05 13.31 -5.81
CA LEU A 18 0.18 14.22 -5.08
C LEU A 18 0.58 14.49 -3.62
N ARG A 19 1.72 13.95 -3.15
CA ARG A 19 2.15 13.96 -1.74
C ARG A 19 2.32 15.35 -1.11
N ARG A 20 2.33 16.41 -1.93
CA ARG A 20 2.35 17.81 -1.48
C ARG A 20 0.96 18.37 -1.15
N TRP A 21 -0.11 17.69 -1.56
CA TRP A 21 -1.50 18.11 -1.38
C TRP A 21 -2.33 17.14 -0.56
N ILE A 22 -1.94 15.86 -0.53
CA ILE A 22 -2.64 14.83 0.25
C ILE A 22 -1.72 14.18 1.29
N ASP A 23 -2.33 13.66 2.34
CA ASP A 23 -1.67 12.86 3.36
C ASP A 23 -1.47 11.41 2.89
N LEU A 24 -0.21 11.00 2.70
CA LEU A 24 0.14 9.66 2.24
C LEU A 24 -0.21 8.58 3.25
N LEU A 25 -0.10 8.88 4.55
CA LEU A 25 -0.42 7.91 5.60
C LEU A 25 -1.92 7.56 5.56
N THR A 26 -2.77 8.57 5.44
CA THR A 26 -4.22 8.42 5.31
C THR A 26 -4.56 7.63 4.05
N LEU A 27 -3.94 7.94 2.92
CA LEU A 27 -4.16 7.21 1.67
C LEU A 27 -3.80 5.73 1.82
N CYS A 28 -2.62 5.42 2.36
CA CYS A 28 -2.18 4.05 2.55
C CYS A 28 -3.11 3.30 3.51
N THR A 29 -3.52 3.95 4.60
CA THR A 29 -4.42 3.34 5.59
C THR A 29 -5.80 3.08 4.98
N ALA A 30 -6.32 4.03 4.19
CA ALA A 30 -7.58 3.90 3.49
C ALA A 30 -7.59 2.74 2.48
N SER A 31 -6.47 2.47 1.83
CA SER A 31 -6.33 1.38 0.88
C SER A 31 -6.21 -0.02 1.51
N VAL A 32 -6.09 -0.13 2.83
CA VAL A 32 -5.95 -1.41 3.55
C VAL A 32 -7.00 -1.63 4.63
N VAL A 33 -7.68 -0.58 5.10
CA VAL A 33 -8.63 -0.68 6.21
C VAL A 33 -9.81 -1.61 5.90
N LEU A 34 -10.23 -1.67 4.63
CA LEU A 34 -11.33 -2.52 4.17
C LEU A 34 -10.99 -4.01 4.25
N ASP A 35 -9.70 -4.38 4.18
CA ASP A 35 -9.25 -5.78 4.30
C ASP A 35 -9.40 -6.36 5.71
N ILE A 36 -9.57 -5.52 6.75
CA ILE A 36 -9.64 -5.99 8.14
C ILE A 36 -10.79 -6.98 8.33
N TRP A 37 -11.97 -6.68 7.77
CA TRP A 37 -13.12 -7.57 7.90
C TRP A 37 -12.94 -8.89 7.13
N PRO A 38 -12.66 -8.90 5.81
CA PRO A 38 -12.34 -10.11 5.07
C PRO A 38 -11.24 -10.95 5.72
N LEU A 39 -10.24 -10.30 6.33
CA LEU A 39 -9.16 -10.98 7.06
C LEU A 39 -9.69 -11.73 8.28
N LEU A 40 -10.45 -11.07 9.14
CA LEU A 40 -11.01 -11.71 10.33
C LEU A 40 -12.01 -12.81 9.96
N ALA A 41 -12.79 -12.62 8.90
CA ALA A 41 -13.69 -13.65 8.38
C ALA A 41 -12.92 -14.86 7.80
N GLY A 42 -11.85 -14.61 7.04
CA GLY A 42 -11.01 -15.66 6.46
C GLY A 42 -10.18 -16.43 7.48
N LEU A 43 -9.86 -15.82 8.62
CA LEU A 43 -9.23 -16.48 9.76
C LEU A 43 -10.25 -17.24 10.64
N GLY A 44 -11.54 -17.18 10.32
CA GLY A 44 -12.60 -17.81 11.12
C GLY A 44 -12.88 -17.12 12.45
N VAL A 45 -12.35 -15.91 12.66
CA VAL A 45 -12.58 -15.11 13.88
C VAL A 45 -13.99 -14.53 13.88
N LEU A 46 -14.49 -14.12 12.71
CA LEU A 46 -15.82 -13.54 12.54
C LEU A 46 -16.65 -14.36 11.54
N PRO A 47 -17.94 -14.62 11.81
CA PRO A 47 -18.81 -15.26 10.84
C PRO A 47 -19.29 -14.24 9.79
N GLY A 48 -19.51 -14.70 8.57
CA GLY A 48 -20.18 -13.91 7.52
C GLY A 48 -19.44 -13.91 6.18
N PRO A 49 -19.99 -13.20 5.19
CA PRO A 49 -19.36 -13.06 3.89
C PRO A 49 -18.12 -12.16 3.97
N TYR A 50 -17.19 -12.37 3.05
CA TYR A 50 -15.96 -11.59 2.94
C TYR A 50 -16.24 -10.14 2.54
N HIS A 51 -17.12 -9.93 1.57
CA HIS A 51 -17.52 -8.62 1.09
C HIS A 51 -18.96 -8.34 1.54
N ARG A 52 -19.16 -7.18 2.16
CA ARG A 52 -20.43 -6.71 2.73
C ARG A 52 -20.63 -5.26 2.30
N VAL A 53 -21.47 -4.53 3.04
CA VAL A 53 -21.79 -3.12 2.82
C VAL A 53 -20.55 -2.23 2.73
N GLU A 54 -19.46 -2.52 3.45
CA GLU A 54 -18.21 -1.75 3.40
C GLU A 54 -17.48 -1.83 2.04
N HIS A 55 -17.74 -2.86 1.24
CA HIS A 55 -17.19 -3.04 -0.11
C HIS A 55 -18.17 -2.54 -1.20
N THR A 56 -19.00 -1.56 -0.85
CA THR A 56 -19.81 -0.75 -1.79
C THR A 56 -19.20 0.65 -1.89
N TYR A 57 -19.48 1.41 -2.94
CA TYR A 57 -18.96 2.78 -3.02
C TYR A 57 -19.50 3.67 -1.91
N LEU A 58 -20.78 3.50 -1.53
CA LEU A 58 -21.38 4.24 -0.42
C LEU A 58 -20.77 3.83 0.92
N GLY A 59 -20.64 2.54 1.18
CA GLY A 59 -20.02 2.03 2.41
C GLY A 59 -18.54 2.38 2.51
N GLY A 60 -17.80 2.28 1.41
CA GLY A 60 -16.40 2.71 1.31
C GLY A 60 -16.21 4.20 1.57
N ALA A 61 -17.17 5.05 1.14
CA ALA A 61 -17.17 6.47 1.47
C ALA A 61 -17.44 6.72 2.97
N VAL A 62 -18.36 5.96 3.58
CA VAL A 62 -18.61 6.02 5.04
C VAL A 62 -17.36 5.59 5.82
N VAL A 63 -16.70 4.51 5.41
CA VAL A 63 -15.44 4.06 6.02
C VAL A 63 -14.35 5.11 5.87
N ALA A 64 -14.23 5.78 4.71
CA ALA A 64 -13.29 6.89 4.53
C ALA A 64 -13.57 8.06 5.49
N GLY A 65 -14.85 8.38 5.73
CA GLY A 65 -15.26 9.38 6.72
C GLY A 65 -14.85 8.99 8.15
N MET A 66 -15.16 7.77 8.56
CA MET A 66 -14.76 7.22 9.87
C MET A 66 -13.24 7.21 10.04
N LEU A 67 -12.50 6.79 9.01
CA LEU A 67 -11.04 6.80 9.01
C LEU A 67 -10.50 8.22 9.16
N THR A 68 -11.08 9.20 8.45
CA THR A 68 -10.67 10.61 8.56
C THR A 68 -10.82 11.11 10.00
N VAL A 69 -11.96 10.82 10.65
CA VAL A 69 -12.17 11.15 12.07
C VAL A 69 -11.10 10.47 12.93
N GLY A 70 -10.84 9.17 12.70
CA GLY A 70 -9.79 8.43 13.39
C GLY A 70 -8.39 9.05 13.23
N MET A 71 -8.05 9.52 12.03
CA MET A 71 -6.79 10.20 11.75
C MET A 71 -6.68 11.55 12.48
N VAL A 72 -7.77 12.33 12.55
CA VAL A 72 -7.80 13.59 13.30
C VAL A 72 -7.62 13.34 14.80
N LEU A 73 -8.35 12.39 15.36
CA LEU A 73 -8.25 12.03 16.78
C LEU A 73 -6.88 11.44 17.12
N GLY A 74 -6.35 10.59 16.24
CA GLY A 74 -5.01 10.00 16.38
C GLY A 74 -3.91 11.06 16.37
N ALA A 75 -4.00 12.05 15.48
CA ALA A 75 -3.05 13.16 15.43
C ALA A 75 -3.09 14.00 16.72
N HIS A 76 -4.27 14.22 17.30
CA HIS A 76 -4.40 14.93 18.57
C HIS A 76 -3.81 14.14 19.75
N GLN A 77 -4.03 12.82 19.79
CA GLN A 77 -3.60 11.97 20.91
C GLN A 77 -2.09 11.61 20.84
N PHE A 78 -1.55 11.50 19.62
CA PHE A 78 -0.19 11.02 19.35
C PHE A 78 0.55 11.96 18.36
N PRO A 79 0.75 13.24 18.72
CA PRO A 79 1.25 14.25 17.79
C PRO A 79 2.63 13.90 17.25
N THR A 80 3.55 13.43 18.11
CA THR A 80 4.93 13.11 17.70
C THR A 80 5.02 11.96 16.67
N GLN A 81 4.07 11.02 16.74
CA GLN A 81 3.99 9.89 15.83
C GLN A 81 3.36 10.35 14.52
N PHE A 82 2.28 11.12 14.57
CA PHE A 82 1.60 11.61 13.38
C PHE A 82 2.42 12.65 12.62
N ASP A 83 3.03 13.62 13.28
CA ASP A 83 3.83 14.69 12.65
C ASP A 83 5.03 14.14 11.86
N ARG A 84 5.55 12.96 12.24
CA ARG A 84 6.62 12.29 11.49
C ARG A 84 6.16 11.80 10.12
N TRP A 85 4.87 11.48 9.96
CA TRP A 85 4.31 10.83 8.78
C TRP A 85 3.31 11.69 8.03
N ARG A 86 2.82 12.75 8.66
CA ARG A 86 1.89 13.70 8.09
C ARG A 86 2.62 14.60 7.10
N SER A 87 2.09 14.77 5.90
CA SER A 87 2.55 15.86 5.03
C SER A 87 2.01 17.20 5.57
N ASP A 88 2.68 18.33 5.32
CA ASP A 88 2.21 19.69 5.67
C ASP A 88 0.92 20.11 4.93
N THR A 89 0.08 19.16 4.57
CA THR A 89 -1.08 19.33 3.72
C THR A 89 -2.23 19.95 4.50
N GLY A 90 -2.49 21.23 4.18
CA GLY A 90 -3.77 21.84 3.83
C GLY A 90 -4.97 21.76 4.79
N GLY A 91 -4.87 21.12 5.95
CA GLY A 91 -5.99 20.94 6.88
C GLY A 91 -6.79 19.66 6.62
N LEU A 92 -8.11 19.71 6.85
CA LEU A 92 -9.00 18.54 6.82
C LEU A 92 -9.10 17.90 5.42
N THR A 93 -9.02 18.70 4.35
CA THR A 93 -9.05 18.24 2.96
C THR A 93 -7.89 17.29 2.64
N GLY A 94 -6.72 17.55 3.23
CA GLY A 94 -5.54 16.70 3.13
C GLY A 94 -5.73 15.30 3.70
N LEU A 95 -6.79 15.06 4.49
CA LEU A 95 -7.16 13.74 5.03
C LEU A 95 -8.39 13.14 4.33
N VAL A 96 -9.43 13.95 4.09
CA VAL A 96 -10.67 13.47 3.45
C VAL A 96 -10.41 12.94 2.04
N VAL A 97 -9.67 13.70 1.22
CA VAL A 97 -9.40 13.35 -0.17
C VAL A 97 -8.62 12.03 -0.29
N PRO A 98 -7.47 11.83 0.38
CA PRO A 98 -6.78 10.54 0.33
C PRO A 98 -7.59 9.41 0.97
N GLY A 99 -8.40 9.69 1.99
CA GLY A 99 -9.33 8.72 2.57
C GLY A 99 -10.30 8.16 1.51
N LEU A 100 -10.97 9.05 0.78
CA LEU A 100 -11.89 8.68 -0.30
C LEU A 100 -11.17 7.99 -1.46
N ILE A 101 -10.05 8.55 -1.92
CA ILE A 101 -9.28 7.94 -3.03
C ILE A 101 -8.89 6.51 -2.63
N GLY A 102 -8.36 6.31 -1.42
CA GLY A 102 -7.85 5.01 -0.98
C GLY A 102 -8.95 3.95 -0.87
N THR A 103 -10.08 4.26 -0.24
CA THR A 103 -11.18 3.29 -0.08
C THR A 103 -11.91 3.03 -1.40
N LEU A 104 -12.22 4.05 -2.20
CA LEU A 104 -12.95 3.88 -3.44
C LEU A 104 -12.11 3.16 -4.50
N LEU A 105 -10.80 3.42 -4.53
CA LEU A 105 -9.88 2.66 -5.37
C LEU A 105 -9.81 1.19 -4.94
N HIS A 106 -9.73 0.91 -3.64
CA HIS A 106 -9.76 -0.44 -3.11
C HIS A 106 -11.04 -1.20 -3.53
N VAL A 107 -12.22 -0.61 -3.29
CA VAL A 107 -13.51 -1.19 -3.72
C VAL A 107 -13.54 -1.46 -5.22
N THR A 108 -12.98 -0.54 -6.03
CA THR A 108 -12.91 -0.72 -7.48
C THR A 108 -12.01 -1.89 -7.86
N LEU A 109 -10.84 -2.04 -7.24
CA LEU A 109 -9.91 -3.13 -7.54
C LEU A 109 -10.50 -4.49 -7.11
N ASP A 110 -11.17 -4.54 -5.96
CA ASP A 110 -11.85 -5.75 -5.52
C ASP A 110 -13.03 -6.11 -6.42
N SER A 111 -13.78 -5.13 -6.92
CA SER A 111 -14.89 -5.38 -7.84
C SER A 111 -14.45 -6.02 -9.16
N VAL A 112 -13.20 -5.81 -9.59
CA VAL A 112 -12.66 -6.49 -10.78
C VAL A 112 -12.46 -7.98 -10.54
N THR A 113 -11.98 -8.35 -9.34
CA THR A 113 -11.56 -9.72 -9.02
C THR A 113 -12.64 -10.56 -8.34
N HIS A 114 -13.68 -9.92 -7.81
CA HIS A 114 -14.79 -10.57 -7.12
C HIS A 114 -16.11 -10.31 -7.87
N PRO A 115 -16.50 -11.21 -8.80
CA PRO A 115 -17.70 -11.03 -9.61
C PRO A 115 -19.01 -10.93 -8.80
N THR A 116 -19.03 -11.48 -7.59
CA THR A 116 -20.20 -11.49 -6.70
C THR A 116 -20.33 -10.24 -5.84
N MET A 117 -19.40 -9.27 -5.95
CA MET A 117 -19.54 -7.98 -5.27
C MET A 117 -20.56 -7.10 -6.00
N ASP A 118 -21.38 -6.37 -5.25
CA ASP A 118 -22.32 -5.37 -5.78
C ASP A 118 -21.87 -3.94 -5.40
N PRO A 119 -20.86 -3.36 -6.09
CA PRO A 119 -20.25 -2.10 -5.67
C PRO A 119 -21.23 -0.91 -5.69
N PHE A 120 -22.31 -0.99 -6.48
CA PHE A 120 -23.33 0.05 -6.64
C PHE A 120 -24.62 -0.21 -5.85
N THR A 121 -24.60 -1.13 -4.88
CA THR A 121 -25.75 -1.41 -3.99
C THR A 121 -26.42 -0.09 -3.54
N PRO A 122 -27.75 0.05 -3.67
CA PRO A 122 -28.77 -1.00 -3.89
C PRO A 122 -28.98 -1.42 -5.35
N ILE A 123 -28.30 -0.79 -6.31
CA ILE A 123 -28.34 -1.24 -7.70
C ILE A 123 -27.49 -2.50 -7.81
N ALA A 124 -28.13 -3.62 -8.13
CA ALA A 124 -27.47 -4.91 -8.26
C ALA A 124 -26.54 -4.92 -9.49
N GLY A 125 -25.44 -5.65 -9.38
CA GLY A 125 -24.52 -5.92 -10.46
C GLY A 125 -23.16 -5.27 -10.30
N ASN A 126 -22.21 -5.83 -11.06
CA ASN A 126 -20.82 -5.43 -11.06
C ASN A 126 -20.32 -5.19 -12.50
N PRO A 127 -20.27 -3.92 -12.94
CA PRO A 127 -19.83 -3.60 -14.30
C PRO A 127 -18.33 -3.84 -14.52
N PHE A 128 -17.56 -4.03 -13.45
CA PHE A 128 -16.11 -4.27 -13.51
C PHE A 128 -15.73 -5.75 -13.52
N SER A 129 -16.72 -6.62 -13.34
CA SER A 129 -16.50 -8.06 -13.33
C SER A 129 -15.86 -8.51 -14.64
N HIS A 130 -14.89 -9.43 -14.54
CA HIS A 130 -14.18 -10.05 -15.66
C HIS A 130 -13.33 -9.10 -16.53
N LEU A 131 -13.10 -7.85 -16.13
CA LEU A 131 -12.17 -6.94 -16.84
C LEU A 131 -10.72 -7.43 -16.79
N PHE A 132 -10.32 -8.04 -15.67
CA PHE A 132 -9.02 -8.68 -15.50
C PHE A 132 -9.19 -9.97 -14.69
N THR A 133 -8.30 -10.93 -14.92
CA THR A 133 -8.18 -12.08 -14.03
C THR A 133 -7.54 -11.66 -12.70
N LEU A 134 -7.78 -12.45 -11.64
CA LEU A 134 -7.11 -12.26 -10.35
C LEU A 134 -5.58 -12.20 -10.49
N MET A 135 -5.01 -13.05 -11.34
CA MET A 135 -3.57 -13.12 -11.55
C MET A 135 -3.05 -11.85 -12.24
N GLU A 136 -3.70 -11.38 -13.30
CA GLU A 136 -3.31 -10.17 -14.01
C GLU A 136 -3.36 -8.94 -13.09
N LEU A 137 -4.48 -8.76 -12.38
CA LEU A 137 -4.62 -7.61 -11.48
C LEU A 137 -3.59 -7.65 -10.34
N THR A 138 -3.31 -8.85 -9.81
CA THR A 138 -2.27 -9.04 -8.79
C THR A 138 -0.90 -8.64 -9.31
N ILE A 139 -0.52 -9.07 -10.51
CA ILE A 139 0.78 -8.73 -11.12
C ILE A 139 0.88 -7.22 -11.33
N VAL A 140 -0.16 -6.57 -11.86
CA VAL A 140 -0.19 -5.12 -12.07
C VAL A 140 -0.04 -4.38 -10.74
N CYS A 141 -0.87 -4.71 -9.75
CA CYS A 141 -0.84 -4.07 -8.44
C CYS A 141 0.51 -4.25 -7.72
N ALA A 142 1.06 -5.47 -7.74
CA ALA A 142 2.37 -5.75 -7.17
C ALA A 142 3.48 -4.98 -7.88
N THR A 143 3.47 -4.95 -9.21
CA THR A 143 4.48 -4.22 -10.00
C THR A 143 4.43 -2.72 -9.69
N LEU A 144 3.24 -2.13 -9.63
CA LEU A 144 3.06 -0.73 -9.25
C LEU A 144 3.56 -0.47 -7.82
N LEU A 145 3.30 -1.38 -6.88
CA LEU A 145 3.81 -1.28 -5.52
C LEU A 145 5.35 -1.24 -5.50
N PHE A 146 6.01 -2.14 -6.22
CA PHE A 146 7.46 -2.17 -6.31
C PHE A 146 8.04 -0.90 -6.92
N ILE A 147 7.45 -0.40 -8.01
CA ILE A 147 7.87 0.85 -8.66
C ILE A 147 7.71 2.04 -7.69
N CYS A 148 6.58 2.12 -7.00
CA CYS A 148 6.30 3.21 -6.08
C CYS A 148 7.19 3.19 -4.84
N LEU A 149 7.50 1.99 -4.31
CA LEU A 149 8.47 1.84 -3.22
C LEU A 149 9.88 2.27 -3.66
N ALA A 150 10.31 1.88 -4.85
CA ALA A 150 11.59 2.33 -5.41
C ALA A 150 11.62 3.86 -5.54
N TRP A 151 10.54 4.48 -6.04
CA TRP A 151 10.41 5.92 -6.13
C TRP A 151 10.47 6.60 -4.75
N LEU A 152 9.77 6.07 -3.75
CA LEU A 152 9.83 6.56 -2.37
C LEU A 152 11.25 6.55 -1.80
N VAL A 153 11.99 5.45 -2.02
CA VAL A 153 13.39 5.34 -1.58
C VAL A 153 14.25 6.39 -2.25
N LEU A 154 14.12 6.58 -3.58
CA LEU A 154 14.87 7.61 -4.32
C LEU A 154 14.56 9.03 -3.83
N LEU A 155 13.30 9.33 -3.51
CA LEU A 155 12.94 10.62 -2.94
C LEU A 155 13.54 10.84 -1.55
N HIS A 156 13.59 9.79 -0.73
CA HIS A 156 14.17 9.86 0.61
C HIS A 156 15.68 10.07 0.56
N THR A 157 16.40 9.34 -0.30
CA THR A 157 17.86 9.48 -0.45
C THR A 157 18.23 10.85 -1.03
N ALA A 158 17.47 11.36 -2.01
CA ALA A 158 17.68 12.70 -2.55
C ALA A 158 17.49 13.79 -1.50
N ARG A 159 16.47 13.68 -0.63
CA ARG A 159 16.24 14.63 0.47
C ARG A 159 17.36 14.62 1.50
N ARG A 160 17.84 13.44 1.91
CA ARG A 160 18.97 13.35 2.86
C ARG A 160 20.23 14.01 2.32
N ARG A 161 20.54 13.78 1.04
CA ARG A 161 21.70 14.40 0.40
C ARG A 161 21.61 15.93 0.44
N SER A 162 20.43 16.49 0.14
CA SER A 162 20.22 17.94 0.21
C SER A 162 20.32 18.50 1.63
N SER A 163 19.87 17.76 2.65
CA SER A 163 20.01 18.21 4.04
C SER A 163 21.47 18.16 4.51
N GLU A 164 22.21 17.10 4.17
CA GLU A 164 23.63 16.96 4.51
C GLU A 164 24.47 18.07 3.87
N GLU A 165 24.24 18.36 2.59
CA GLU A 165 24.90 19.42 1.84
C GLU A 165 24.60 20.82 2.42
N SER A 166 23.36 21.06 2.89
CA SER A 166 22.98 22.32 3.52
C SER A 166 23.55 22.52 4.93
N SER A 167 23.87 21.43 5.65
CA SER A 167 24.39 21.48 7.02
C SER A 167 25.91 21.68 7.13
N GLY A 168 26.62 21.88 6.01
CA GLY A 168 28.05 22.22 6.01
C GLY A 168 28.99 21.13 6.52
N LEU A 169 28.49 19.92 6.80
CA LEU A 169 29.32 18.79 7.21
C LEU A 169 29.98 18.15 6.00
N PHE A 170 31.06 18.77 5.50
CA PHE A 170 32.11 18.03 4.81
C PHE A 170 32.86 17.19 5.86
N ALA A 171 32.29 16.04 6.23
CA ALA A 171 33.00 15.00 6.96
C ALA A 171 33.14 13.76 6.05
N ILE A 172 34.35 13.24 6.00
CA ILE A 172 34.87 12.28 5.04
C ILE A 172 34.17 10.91 5.16
N GLY A 173 33.45 10.50 4.10
CA GLY A 173 33.29 9.11 3.63
C GLY A 173 32.12 8.26 4.18
N PRO A 174 31.63 7.24 3.41
CA PRO A 174 32.33 6.62 2.29
C PRO A 174 31.60 6.69 0.93
N LEU A 175 32.43 6.98 -0.08
CA LEU A 175 32.29 6.58 -1.49
C LEU A 175 32.19 5.05 -1.61
N HIS A 176 31.05 4.46 -1.27
CA HIS A 176 30.78 3.03 -1.48
C HIS A 176 29.42 2.77 -2.14
N MET A 177 28.95 3.68 -2.99
CA MET A 177 27.86 3.38 -3.92
C MET A 177 28.28 3.78 -5.32
N LEU A 178 28.26 2.78 -6.21
CA LEU A 178 28.55 2.82 -7.66
C LEU A 178 29.97 2.36 -8.07
N SER A 179 30.26 1.10 -7.78
CA SER A 179 30.92 0.24 -8.77
C SER A 179 30.15 -1.07 -8.85
N ILE A 180 29.09 -1.10 -9.66
CA ILE A 180 28.63 -2.36 -10.27
C ILE A 180 29.01 -2.22 -11.74
N SER A 181 30.20 -2.77 -12.00
CA SER A 181 30.73 -3.05 -13.31
C SER A 181 29.68 -3.74 -14.18
N SER A 182 29.52 -3.20 -15.38
CA SER A 182 28.74 -3.75 -16.47
C SER A 182 29.21 -5.16 -16.83
N ARG A 183 28.29 -6.13 -16.75
CA ARG A 183 28.09 -7.29 -17.64
C ARG A 183 27.41 -8.35 -16.80
N HIS A 184 26.15 -8.64 -17.06
CA HIS A 184 25.62 -9.99 -17.26
C HIS A 184 24.19 -9.85 -17.78
N ARG A 185 23.94 -10.43 -18.96
CA ARG A 185 22.61 -10.63 -19.53
C ARG A 185 21.84 -11.53 -18.56
N LEU A 186 20.66 -11.14 -18.10
CA LEU A 186 19.73 -12.05 -17.45
C LEU A 186 18.29 -11.64 -17.78
N ALA A 187 17.78 -12.27 -18.84
CA ALA A 187 16.36 -12.54 -18.97
C ALA A 187 15.93 -13.43 -17.79
N GLY A 188 14.82 -13.07 -17.13
CA GLY A 188 14.20 -13.88 -16.07
C GLY A 188 14.55 -13.45 -14.65
N VAL A 189 14.28 -12.19 -14.28
CA VAL A 189 14.22 -11.83 -12.85
C VAL A 189 12.84 -12.22 -12.34
N SER A 190 12.77 -13.33 -11.58
CA SER A 190 11.55 -13.72 -10.88
C SER A 190 11.15 -12.63 -9.87
N ILE A 191 9.85 -12.43 -9.67
CA ILE A 191 9.28 -11.44 -8.73
C ILE A 191 9.91 -11.56 -7.33
N ALA A 192 10.29 -12.78 -6.93
CA ALA A 192 11.04 -13.05 -5.71
C ALA A 192 12.43 -12.40 -5.66
N GLY A 193 13.17 -12.38 -6.77
CA GLY A 193 14.49 -11.75 -6.87
C GLY A 193 14.43 -10.22 -6.78
N LEU A 194 13.44 -9.60 -7.45
CA LEU A 194 13.15 -8.16 -7.27
C LEU A 194 12.73 -7.86 -5.83
N GLY A 195 11.97 -8.76 -5.21
CA GLY A 195 11.59 -8.66 -3.80
C GLY A 195 12.77 -8.68 -2.84
N ILE A 196 13.73 -9.58 -3.03
CA ILE A 196 14.93 -9.66 -2.17
C ILE A 196 15.81 -8.40 -2.31
N ILE A 197 15.99 -7.90 -3.54
CA ILE A 197 16.74 -6.66 -3.78
C ILE A 197 16.05 -5.47 -3.10
N MET A 198 14.72 -5.38 -3.19
CA MET A 198 13.95 -4.35 -2.48
C MET A 198 13.99 -4.53 -0.96
N LEU A 199 14.03 -5.76 -0.44
CA LEU A 199 14.19 -6.06 0.99
C LEU A 199 15.52 -5.50 1.53
N LEU A 200 16.60 -5.69 0.77
CA LEU A 200 17.91 -5.15 1.12
C LEU A 200 17.97 -3.63 1.02
N LEU A 201 17.22 -3.02 0.10
CA LEU A 201 17.14 -1.56 -0.02
C LEU A 201 16.28 -0.94 1.11
N VAL A 202 15.08 -1.47 1.35
CA VAL A 202 14.14 -0.99 2.36
C VAL A 202 14.69 -1.18 3.78
N SER A 203 15.32 -2.33 4.07
CA SER A 203 15.93 -2.59 5.39
C SER A 203 17.02 -1.58 5.76
N ARG A 204 17.70 -1.00 4.77
CA ARG A 204 18.74 0.03 4.95
C ARG A 204 18.20 1.46 5.00
N THR A 205 16.89 1.67 4.84
CA THR A 205 16.27 3.00 5.01
C THR A 205 15.53 3.10 6.34
N ASP A 206 15.34 4.30 6.88
CA ASP A 206 14.51 4.53 8.08
C ASP A 206 13.00 4.63 7.77
N ILE A 207 12.59 4.24 6.56
CA ILE A 207 11.21 4.34 6.08
C ILE A 207 10.38 3.19 6.68
N PHE A 208 9.87 3.39 7.89
CA PHE A 208 9.02 2.41 8.60
C PHE A 208 7.81 1.97 7.78
N ILE A 209 7.14 2.89 7.08
CA ILE A 209 6.00 2.55 6.20
C ILE A 209 6.42 1.53 5.13
N ALA A 210 7.59 1.72 4.49
CA ALA A 210 8.10 0.75 3.53
C ALA A 210 8.44 -0.59 4.21
N LYS A 211 8.95 -0.59 5.45
CA LYS A 211 9.21 -1.82 6.22
C LYS A 211 7.94 -2.55 6.64
N VAL A 212 6.88 -1.84 7.05
CA VAL A 212 5.58 -2.41 7.43
C VAL A 212 4.86 -2.97 6.21
N ILE A 213 4.75 -2.18 5.14
CA ILE A 213 4.17 -2.60 3.87
C ILE A 213 4.91 -3.83 3.36
N TRP A 214 6.25 -3.82 3.40
CA TRP A 214 7.07 -4.95 2.96
C TRP A 214 6.95 -6.19 3.86
N GLY A 215 7.04 -6.03 5.18
CA GLY A 215 6.90 -7.14 6.13
C GLY A 215 5.55 -7.83 6.03
N ALA A 216 4.49 -7.03 5.88
CA ALA A 216 3.15 -7.56 5.68
C ALA A 216 2.97 -8.15 4.26
N SER A 217 3.62 -7.60 3.22
CA SER A 217 3.64 -8.18 1.86
C SER A 217 4.37 -9.54 1.82
N GLY A 218 5.49 -9.66 2.53
CA GLY A 218 6.24 -10.90 2.67
C GLY A 218 5.45 -11.97 3.44
N GLY A 219 4.75 -11.58 4.51
CA GLY A 219 3.84 -12.47 5.24
C GLY A 219 2.69 -12.98 4.37
N ILE A 220 2.14 -12.12 3.51
CA ILE A 220 1.07 -12.47 2.56
C ILE A 220 1.57 -13.38 1.43
N ILE A 221 2.80 -13.17 0.92
CA ILE A 221 3.42 -14.08 -0.06
C ILE A 221 3.64 -15.47 0.57
N LEU A 222 4.12 -15.52 1.81
CA LEU A 222 4.31 -16.78 2.53
C LEU A 222 2.97 -17.48 2.80
N PHE A 223 1.95 -16.71 3.24
CA PHE A 223 0.60 -17.23 3.51
C PHE A 223 -0.07 -17.75 2.23
N ASN A 224 -0.05 -16.98 1.13
CA ASN A 224 -0.57 -17.42 -0.16
C ASN A 224 0.22 -18.62 -0.72
N GLY A 225 1.54 -18.65 -0.54
CA GLY A 225 2.37 -19.79 -0.93
C GLY A 225 2.05 -21.07 -0.15
N LEU A 226 1.78 -20.96 1.16
CA LEU A 226 1.38 -22.11 2.00
C LEU A 226 -0.06 -22.57 1.68
N TYR A 227 -0.97 -21.63 1.43
CA TYR A 227 -2.36 -21.90 1.07
C TYR A 227 -2.49 -22.58 -0.31
N LEU A 228 -1.73 -22.11 -1.31
CA LEU A 228 -1.68 -22.73 -2.65
C LEU A 228 -1.03 -24.12 -2.65
N ASN A 229 -0.18 -24.42 -1.67
CA ASN A 229 0.41 -25.76 -1.47
C ASN A 229 -0.45 -26.69 -0.59
N GLY A 230 -1.70 -26.32 -0.30
CA GLY A 230 -2.63 -27.21 0.41
C GLY A 230 -2.37 -27.38 1.91
N VAL A 231 -1.50 -26.55 2.50
CA VAL A 231 -1.29 -26.54 3.96
C VAL A 231 -2.51 -25.89 4.62
N ARG A 232 -3.44 -26.72 5.09
CA ARG A 232 -4.56 -26.26 5.93
C ARG A 232 -4.04 -26.00 7.33
N PHE A 233 -4.02 -24.74 7.74
CA PHE A 233 -3.91 -24.40 9.15
C PHE A 233 -5.18 -24.89 9.85
N ARG A 234 -5.02 -25.86 10.76
CA ARG A 234 -6.07 -26.30 11.68
C ARG A 234 -6.16 -25.32 12.85
#